data_AF-A0A6J2XL40-F1
#
_entry.id   AF-A0A6J2XL40-F1
#
_cell.length_a   1.000
_cell.length_b   1.000
_cell.length_c   1.000
_cell.angle_alpha   90.00
_cell.angle_beta   90.00
_cell.angle_gamma   90.00
#
_symmetry.space_group_name_H-M   'P 1'
#
loop_
_entity.id
_entity.type
_entity.pdbx_description
1 polymer ?
#
loop_
_entity_poly.entity_id
_entity_poly.type
_entity_poly.pdbx_seq_one_letter_code
_entity_poly.pdbx_strand_id
1 'polypeptide(L)'
;MPNIGGPRQEKRILLNEVVHASILYAAPIWAKALEVKKRKTETSISSATGALRVVSAYRTVAEQAVFVIAGRTDKADIKNEAKEILYQLWQRRWDEAYGGKWTHMLIPNIRRWTERKHGQVDYYLSQILSGHGAFEHYLYRFKKRASAACKYCSSAIDDVSHTIFECSAWEPGRLKIKGIFKVPFKKENLVPSIVEDEDIWEAFVAFISKILRQKELDQRRVEE
;
A
#
# COMPACT_ATOMS: atom_id res chain seq x y z
N MET A 1 5.27 15.75 -4.10
CA MET A 1 5.73 14.67 -5.00
C MET A 1 4.53 14.08 -5.72
N PRO A 2 4.52 14.06 -7.07
CA PRO A 2 3.43 13.45 -7.84
C PRO A 2 3.39 11.93 -7.62
N ASN A 3 2.22 11.29 -7.76
CA ASN A 3 2.09 9.85 -7.59
C ASN A 3 2.56 9.07 -8.84
N ILE A 4 2.37 9.65 -10.03
CA ILE A 4 2.79 9.07 -11.32
C ILE A 4 3.93 9.90 -11.90
N GLY A 5 4.92 9.26 -12.53
CA GLY A 5 6.05 9.95 -13.19
C GLY A 5 7.04 10.63 -12.25
N GLY A 6 6.86 10.47 -10.93
CA GLY A 6 7.76 11.01 -9.92
C GLY A 6 8.94 10.06 -9.60
N PRO A 7 9.72 10.38 -8.55
CA PRO A 7 10.82 9.54 -8.10
C PRO A 7 10.35 8.12 -7.72
N ARG A 8 11.25 7.14 -7.81
CA ARG A 8 11.04 5.77 -7.30
C ARG A 8 10.97 5.73 -5.77
N GLN A 9 10.52 4.61 -5.20
CA GLN A 9 10.30 4.48 -3.75
C GLN A 9 11.59 4.80 -2.96
N GLU A 10 12.73 4.21 -3.33
CA GLU A 10 14.03 4.48 -2.68
C GLU A 10 14.39 5.97 -2.57
N LYS A 11 14.17 6.74 -3.65
CA LYS A 11 14.43 8.19 -3.62
C LYS A 11 13.46 8.92 -2.71
N ARG A 12 12.20 8.51 -2.67
CA ARG A 12 11.18 9.09 -1.78
C ARG A 12 11.47 8.76 -0.31
N ILE A 13 11.99 7.55 -0.06
CA ILE A 13 12.49 7.13 1.24
C ILE A 13 13.58 8.07 1.69
N LEU A 14 14.63 8.25 0.87
CA LEU A 14 15.74 9.14 1.21
C LEU A 14 15.26 10.56 1.55
N LEU A 15 14.36 11.12 0.73
CA LEU A 15 13.77 12.44 0.98
C LEU A 15 12.95 12.46 2.29
N ASN A 16 12.23 11.39 2.59
CA ASN A 16 11.44 11.28 3.81
C ASN A 16 12.32 11.12 5.06
N GLU A 17 13.46 10.44 4.97
CA GLU A 17 14.44 10.34 6.05
C GLU A 17 15.06 11.70 6.40
N VAL A 18 15.37 12.54 5.41
CA VAL A 18 15.85 13.91 5.65
C VAL A 18 14.81 14.74 6.41
N VAL A 19 13.52 14.59 6.06
CA VAL A 19 12.43 15.26 6.77
C VAL A 19 12.30 14.74 8.20
N HIS A 20 12.33 13.43 8.42
CA HIS A 20 12.25 12.85 9.76
C HIS A 20 13.44 13.24 10.63
N ALA A 21 14.67 13.21 10.10
CA ALA A 21 15.85 13.67 10.82
C ALA A 21 15.72 15.15 11.24
N SER A 22 15.20 16.01 10.36
CA SER A 22 14.96 17.42 10.66
C SER A 22 13.91 17.62 11.75
N ILE A 23 12.84 16.82 11.74
CA ILE A 23 11.80 16.84 12.78
C ILE A 23 12.41 16.41 14.13
N LEU A 24 13.13 15.29 14.15
CA LEU A 24 13.70 14.68 15.35
C LEU A 24 14.83 15.49 15.96
N TYR A 25 15.54 16.29 15.16
CA TYR A 25 16.56 17.21 15.66
C TYR A 25 16.00 18.12 16.76
N ALA A 26 14.77 18.61 16.59
CA ALA A 26 14.10 19.43 17.59
C ALA A 26 13.34 18.62 18.67
N ALA A 27 13.39 17.29 18.64
CA ALA A 27 12.63 16.42 19.55
C ALA A 27 12.81 16.76 21.04
N PRO A 28 14.02 17.05 21.56
CA PRO A 28 14.17 17.41 22.97
C PRO A 28 13.32 18.62 23.40
N ILE A 29 13.00 19.52 22.47
CA ILE A 29 12.21 20.73 22.73
C ILE A 29 10.72 20.40 22.83
N TRP A 30 10.21 19.51 21.96
CA TRP A 30 8.78 19.22 21.86
C TRP A 30 8.37 17.84 22.40
N ALA A 31 9.30 16.97 22.81
CA ALA A 31 9.00 15.59 23.24
C ALA A 31 7.98 15.53 24.37
N LYS A 32 8.13 16.38 25.40
CA LYS A 32 7.17 16.50 26.51
C LYS A 32 5.78 16.93 26.04
N ALA A 33 5.70 17.70 24.96
CA ALA A 33 4.43 18.11 24.40
C ALA A 33 3.65 16.94 23.75
N LEU A 34 4.33 15.85 23.35
CA LEU A 34 3.65 14.65 22.83
C LEU A 34 2.87 13.86 23.89
N GLU A 35 3.02 14.19 25.18
CA GLU A 35 2.13 13.68 26.24
C GLU A 35 0.67 14.11 26.00
N VAL A 36 0.48 15.24 25.32
CA VAL A 36 -0.84 15.72 24.90
C VAL A 36 -1.34 14.90 23.71
N LYS A 37 -2.44 14.16 23.92
CA LYS A 37 -3.09 13.30 22.90
C LYS A 37 -3.23 13.99 21.53
N LYS A 38 -3.68 15.25 21.50
CA LYS A 38 -3.82 16.04 20.26
C LYS A 38 -2.51 16.15 19.48
N ARG A 39 -1.42 16.52 20.15
CA ARG A 39 -0.09 16.71 19.52
C ARG A 39 0.50 15.39 19.04
N LYS A 40 0.25 14.30 19.77
CA LYS A 40 0.57 12.94 19.32
C LYS A 40 -0.15 12.57 18.03
N THR A 41 -1.44 12.88 17.93
CA THR A 41 -2.23 12.66 16.70
C THR A 41 -1.69 13.48 15.53
N GLU A 42 -1.39 14.77 15.73
CA GLU A 42 -0.84 15.65 14.69
C GLU A 42 0.51 15.15 14.15
N THR A 43 1.37 14.65 15.04
CA THR A 43 2.65 14.05 14.66
C THR A 43 2.44 12.78 13.84
N SER A 44 1.49 11.91 14.22
CA SER A 44 1.15 10.71 13.45
C SER A 44 0.65 11.06 12.04
N ILE A 45 -0.18 12.10 11.91
CA ILE A 45 -0.68 12.59 10.61
C ILE A 45 0.46 13.08 9.71
N SER A 46 1.44 13.77 10.29
CA SER A 46 2.65 14.21 9.55
C SER A 46 3.45 13.01 9.04
N SER A 47 3.73 12.03 9.91
CA SER A 47 4.43 10.79 9.53
C SER A 47 3.64 9.99 8.48
N ALA A 48 2.32 9.90 8.61
CA ALA A 48 1.43 9.25 7.65
C ALA A 48 1.48 9.96 6.29
N THR A 49 1.57 11.29 6.27
CA THR A 49 1.74 12.08 5.04
C THR A 49 3.05 11.72 4.35
N GLY A 50 4.14 11.55 5.12
CA GLY A 50 5.42 11.05 4.61
C GLY A 50 5.28 9.66 3.98
N ALA A 51 4.71 8.72 4.72
CA ALA A 51 4.49 7.34 4.28
C ALA A 51 3.64 7.27 2.99
N LEU A 52 2.55 8.04 2.91
CA LEU A 52 1.72 8.18 1.70
C LEU A 52 2.56 8.59 0.48
N ARG A 53 3.50 9.52 0.66
CA ARG A 53 4.37 9.95 -0.44
C ARG A 53 5.41 8.90 -0.80
N VAL A 54 5.95 8.16 0.17
CA VAL A 54 6.90 7.06 -0.09
C VAL A 54 6.31 6.03 -1.04
N VAL A 55 5.07 5.60 -0.81
CA VAL A 55 4.42 4.57 -1.62
C VAL A 55 3.54 5.12 -2.75
N SER A 56 3.51 6.44 -2.94
CA SER A 56 2.66 7.11 -3.94
C SER A 56 1.15 6.80 -3.76
N ALA A 57 0.70 6.54 -2.53
CA ALA A 57 -0.67 6.15 -2.24
C ALA A 57 -1.66 7.33 -2.24
N TYR A 58 -2.95 7.00 -2.26
CA TYR A 58 -4.03 7.99 -2.12
C TYR A 58 -4.12 8.51 -0.68
N ARG A 59 -4.42 9.80 -0.52
CA ARG A 59 -4.51 10.46 0.81
C ARG A 59 -5.53 9.85 1.79
N THR A 60 -6.44 9.03 1.30
CA THR A 60 -7.53 8.42 2.08
C THR A 60 -7.20 7.00 2.55
N VAL A 61 -6.03 6.46 2.20
CA VAL A 61 -5.57 5.18 2.71
C VAL A 61 -5.48 5.25 4.24
N ALA A 62 -5.96 4.20 4.91
CA ALA A 62 -5.94 4.12 6.36
C ALA A 62 -4.50 4.25 6.89
N GLU A 63 -4.33 5.01 7.99
CA GLU A 63 -3.02 5.33 8.55
C GLU A 63 -2.15 4.09 8.83
N GLN A 64 -2.71 3.09 9.53
CA GLN A 64 -1.97 1.87 9.84
C GLN A 64 -1.61 1.07 8.58
N ALA A 65 -2.49 1.06 7.57
CA ALA A 65 -2.22 0.39 6.30
C ALA A 65 -1.09 1.07 5.52
N VAL A 66 -1.06 2.41 5.48
CA VAL A 66 0.03 3.11 4.75
C VAL A 66 1.39 2.90 5.41
N PHE A 67 1.45 2.86 6.75
CA PHE A 67 2.68 2.53 7.47
C PHE A 67 3.19 1.13 7.10
N VAL A 68 2.30 0.13 7.11
CA VAL A 68 2.64 -1.24 6.73
C VAL A 68 3.09 -1.32 5.27
N ILE A 69 2.33 -0.75 4.33
CA ILE A 69 2.68 -0.75 2.90
C ILE A 69 4.04 -0.07 2.67
N ALA A 70 4.29 1.07 3.34
CA ALA A 70 5.56 1.79 3.25
C ALA A 70 6.72 1.07 3.93
N GLY A 71 6.44 0.06 4.75
CA GLY A 71 7.44 -0.59 5.60
C GLY A 71 8.04 0.37 6.62
N ARG A 72 7.27 1.37 7.08
CA ARG A 72 7.71 2.40 8.01
C ARG A 72 6.72 2.55 9.15
N THR A 73 7.22 2.59 10.36
CA THR A 73 6.43 2.85 11.57
C THR A 73 6.33 4.35 11.85
N ASP A 74 5.41 4.75 12.72
CA ASP A 74 5.24 6.12 13.22
C ASP A 74 6.41 6.59 14.12
N LYS A 75 7.23 5.65 14.58
CA LYS A 75 8.36 5.91 15.48
C LYS A 75 9.67 5.80 14.72
N ALA A 76 10.33 6.93 14.52
CA ALA A 76 11.65 6.97 13.92
C ALA A 76 12.67 6.14 14.72
N ASP A 77 13.53 5.46 13.96
CA ASP A 77 14.71 4.69 14.32
C ASP A 77 15.01 4.50 15.80
N ILE A 78 14.81 3.26 16.27
CA ILE A 78 15.28 2.82 17.58
C ILE A 78 16.33 1.72 17.36
N LYS A 79 17.41 1.78 18.15
CA LYS A 79 18.56 0.84 18.15
C LYS A 79 18.16 -0.63 18.04
N ASN A 80 19.05 -1.46 17.48
CA ASN A 80 18.81 -2.88 17.16
C ASN A 80 18.15 -3.72 18.28
N GLU A 81 18.48 -3.50 19.57
CA GLU A 81 17.85 -4.21 20.70
C GLU A 81 16.38 -3.85 20.89
N ALA A 82 15.97 -2.64 20.54
CA ALA A 82 14.58 -2.20 20.57
C ALA A 82 13.78 -2.62 19.33
N LYS A 83 14.44 -3.15 18.28
CA LYS A 83 13.80 -3.55 17.03
C LYS A 83 12.81 -4.69 17.23
N GLU A 84 13.15 -5.67 18.07
CA GLU A 84 12.26 -6.79 18.41
C GLU A 84 10.98 -6.31 19.10
N ILE A 85 11.13 -5.50 20.16
CA ILE A 85 10.01 -4.91 20.89
C ILE A 85 9.17 -4.03 19.95
N LEU A 86 9.81 -3.27 19.07
CA LEU A 86 9.14 -2.43 18.09
C LEU A 86 8.28 -3.24 17.12
N TYR A 87 8.82 -4.34 16.56
CA TYR A 87 8.03 -5.21 15.69
C TYR A 87 6.88 -5.86 16.43
N GLN A 88 7.06 -6.30 17.67
CA GLN A 88 5.96 -6.87 18.47
C GLN A 88 4.85 -5.85 18.71
N LEU A 89 5.21 -4.63 19.13
CA LEU A 89 4.24 -3.56 19.35
C LEU A 89 3.56 -3.11 18.05
N TRP A 90 4.30 -3.05 16.95
CA TRP A 90 3.74 -2.70 15.66
C TRP A 90 2.82 -3.78 15.12
N GLN A 91 3.22 -5.05 15.21
CA GLN A 91 2.39 -6.20 14.84
C GLN A 91 1.09 -6.22 15.64
N ARG A 92 1.15 -6.05 16.96
CA ARG A 92 -0.05 -5.97 17.81
C ARG A 92 -0.98 -4.83 17.38
N ARG A 93 -0.44 -3.63 17.14
CA ARG A 93 -1.24 -2.50 16.64
C ARG A 93 -1.89 -2.81 15.30
N TRP A 94 -1.19 -3.56 14.44
CA TRP A 94 -1.70 -3.92 13.12
C TRP A 94 -2.83 -4.94 13.20
N ASP A 95 -2.70 -5.95 14.05
CA ASP A 95 -3.73 -6.96 14.28
C ASP A 95 -4.99 -6.34 14.92
N GLU A 96 -4.82 -5.38 15.84
CA GLU A 96 -5.90 -4.67 16.53
C GLU A 96 -6.49 -3.50 15.70
N ALA A 97 -5.89 -3.12 14.57
CA ALA A 97 -6.30 -1.94 13.81
C ALA A 97 -7.74 -2.07 13.25
N TYR A 98 -8.54 -1.03 13.44
CA TYR A 98 -9.91 -0.96 12.90
C TYR A 98 -9.91 -0.86 11.36
N GLY A 99 -9.04 -0.02 10.79
CA GLY A 99 -8.92 0.21 9.35
C GLY A 99 -7.84 -0.64 8.69
N GLY A 100 -7.94 -0.82 7.37
CA GLY A 100 -6.90 -1.51 6.59
C GLY A 100 -7.05 -3.04 6.50
N LYS A 101 -8.24 -3.59 6.79
CA LYS A 101 -8.49 -5.05 6.80
C LYS A 101 -8.08 -5.76 5.50
N TRP A 102 -8.30 -5.13 4.35
CA TRP A 102 -7.81 -5.64 3.05
C TRP A 102 -6.28 -5.76 3.03
N THR A 103 -5.57 -4.70 3.43
CA THR A 103 -4.11 -4.70 3.50
C THR A 103 -3.60 -5.70 4.54
N HIS A 104 -4.30 -5.90 5.67
CA HIS A 104 -3.93 -6.88 6.70
C HIS A 104 -4.04 -8.32 6.20
N MET A 105 -5.11 -8.63 5.45
CA MET A 105 -5.27 -9.92 4.78
C MET A 105 -4.10 -10.24 3.85
N LEU A 106 -3.61 -9.23 3.12
CA LEU A 106 -2.47 -9.39 2.23
C LEU A 106 -1.13 -9.41 2.98
N ILE A 107 -0.93 -8.51 3.94
CA ILE A 107 0.31 -8.33 4.69
C ILE A 107 0.04 -8.57 6.18
N PRO A 108 -0.15 -9.84 6.61
CA PRO A 108 -0.41 -10.13 8.01
C PRO A 108 0.86 -10.02 8.86
N ASN A 109 2.04 -10.35 8.31
CA ASN A 109 3.31 -10.29 9.02
C ASN A 109 4.13 -9.07 8.57
N ILE A 110 4.24 -8.09 9.46
CA ILE A 110 4.93 -6.83 9.17
C ILE A 110 6.41 -7.04 8.93
N ARG A 111 7.09 -7.84 9.78
CA ARG A 111 8.54 -8.08 9.67
C ARG A 111 8.90 -8.67 8.31
N ARG A 112 8.17 -9.71 7.90
CA ARG A 112 8.39 -10.37 6.61
C ARG A 112 8.26 -9.38 5.45
N TRP A 113 7.28 -8.47 5.52
CA TRP A 113 7.14 -7.42 4.52
C TRP A 113 8.27 -6.41 4.57
N THR A 114 8.59 -5.85 5.74
CA THR A 114 9.56 -4.76 5.88
C THR A 114 11.00 -5.19 5.61
N GLU A 115 11.34 -6.45 5.87
CA GLU A 115 12.70 -6.98 5.73
C GLU A 115 12.94 -7.70 4.39
N ARG A 116 11.99 -7.62 3.47
CA ARG A 116 12.17 -8.10 2.10
C ARG A 116 13.40 -7.46 1.45
N LYS A 117 14.12 -8.24 0.63
CA LYS A 117 15.39 -7.81 0.03
C LYS A 117 15.22 -7.14 -1.33
N HIS A 118 14.05 -7.27 -1.93
CA HIS A 118 13.70 -6.78 -3.25
C HIS A 118 12.30 -6.15 -3.23
N GLY A 119 11.89 -5.59 -4.36
CA GLY A 119 10.50 -5.18 -4.58
C GLY A 119 10.13 -3.84 -3.95
N GLN A 120 10.23 -2.80 -4.77
CA GLN A 120 9.71 -1.48 -4.41
C GLN A 120 8.20 -1.41 -4.58
N VAL A 121 7.53 -0.69 -3.68
CA VAL A 121 6.12 -0.32 -3.81
C VAL A 121 6.01 0.91 -4.68
N ASP A 122 5.55 0.70 -5.91
CA ASP A 122 5.20 1.77 -6.82
C ASP A 122 3.73 2.20 -6.67
N TYR A 123 3.32 3.16 -7.49
CA TYR A 123 1.95 3.67 -7.50
C TYR A 123 0.91 2.57 -7.73
N TYR A 124 1.14 1.65 -8.66
CA TYR A 124 0.17 0.62 -9.02
C TYR A 124 0.08 -0.47 -7.94
N LEU A 125 1.21 -0.92 -7.41
CA LEU A 125 1.23 -1.86 -6.30
C LEU A 125 0.60 -1.24 -5.04
N SER A 126 0.81 0.05 -4.78
CA SER A 126 0.16 0.74 -3.66
C SER A 126 -1.37 0.70 -3.76
N GLN A 127 -1.93 0.80 -4.97
CA GLN A 127 -3.38 0.71 -5.21
C GLN A 127 -3.89 -0.70 -4.87
N ILE A 128 -3.21 -1.74 -5.33
CA ILE A 128 -3.54 -3.13 -5.04
C ILE A 128 -3.50 -3.40 -3.54
N LEU A 129 -2.43 -3.02 -2.85
CA LEU A 129 -2.25 -3.30 -1.44
C LEU A 129 -3.22 -2.52 -0.54
N SER A 130 -3.62 -1.31 -0.95
CA SER A 130 -4.50 -0.46 -0.16
C SER A 130 -5.99 -0.64 -0.48
N GLY A 131 -6.36 -1.27 -1.60
CA GLY A 131 -7.76 -1.30 -2.03
C GLY A 131 -8.24 0.02 -2.64
N HIS A 132 -7.33 0.93 -2.98
CA HIS A 132 -7.64 2.28 -3.45
C HIS A 132 -7.25 2.45 -4.91
N GLY A 133 -7.96 3.32 -5.63
CA GLY A 133 -7.54 3.77 -6.96
C GLY A 133 -8.58 3.50 -8.03
N ALA A 134 -8.15 2.99 -9.18
CA ALA A 134 -8.98 2.89 -10.38
C ALA A 134 -9.98 1.71 -10.35
N PHE A 135 -10.72 1.54 -9.25
CA PHE A 135 -11.71 0.48 -9.04
C PHE A 135 -13.11 1.10 -8.89
N GLU A 136 -14.13 0.59 -9.59
CA GLU A 136 -15.47 1.21 -9.57
C GLU A 136 -16.08 1.18 -8.15
N HIS A 137 -15.84 0.12 -7.37
CA HIS A 137 -16.29 0.05 -5.97
C HIS A 137 -15.66 1.17 -5.12
N TYR A 138 -14.38 1.46 -5.31
CA TYR A 138 -13.70 2.56 -4.62
C TYR A 138 -14.28 3.91 -5.07
N LEU A 139 -14.41 4.15 -6.37
CA LEU A 139 -14.91 5.41 -6.91
C LEU A 139 -16.38 5.69 -6.51
N TYR A 140 -17.22 4.65 -6.48
CA TYR A 140 -18.60 4.70 -5.99
C TYR A 140 -18.66 5.12 -4.53
N ARG A 141 -17.83 4.52 -3.66
CA ARG A 141 -17.73 4.90 -2.24
C ARG A 141 -17.39 6.38 -2.05
N PHE A 142 -16.61 6.97 -2.97
CA PHE A 142 -16.29 8.40 -2.99
C PHE A 142 -17.24 9.27 -3.83
N LYS A 143 -18.40 8.72 -4.24
CA LYS A 143 -19.44 9.39 -5.02
C LYS A 143 -18.94 9.97 -6.36
N LYS A 144 -17.88 9.37 -6.92
CA LYS A 144 -17.34 9.74 -8.24
C LYS A 144 -17.95 8.94 -9.39
N ARG A 145 -18.69 7.89 -9.07
CA ARG A 145 -19.38 6.99 -9.99
C ARG A 145 -20.74 6.63 -9.41
N ALA A 146 -21.70 6.33 -10.27
CA ALA A 146 -23.06 5.98 -9.89
C ALA A 146 -23.22 4.51 -9.46
N SER A 147 -22.26 3.65 -9.81
CA SER A 147 -22.30 2.21 -9.53
C SER A 147 -20.91 1.69 -9.16
N ALA A 148 -20.88 0.63 -8.35
CA ALA A 148 -19.68 -0.14 -8.01
C ALA A 148 -19.38 -1.28 -9.00
N ALA A 149 -20.26 -1.50 -9.99
CA ALA A 149 -20.18 -2.61 -10.92
C ALA A 149 -18.96 -2.54 -11.84
N CYS A 150 -18.45 -3.71 -12.22
CA CYS A 150 -17.34 -3.81 -13.13
C CYS A 150 -17.75 -3.40 -14.54
N LYS A 151 -16.99 -2.50 -15.16
CA LYS A 151 -17.23 -2.10 -16.56
C LYS A 151 -16.74 -3.10 -17.60
N TYR A 152 -15.99 -4.12 -17.17
CA TYR A 152 -15.34 -5.09 -18.06
C TYR A 152 -15.99 -6.47 -18.06
N CYS A 153 -16.87 -6.74 -17.10
CA CYS A 153 -17.60 -8.00 -16.97
C CYS A 153 -18.87 -7.78 -16.16
N SER A 154 -19.71 -8.81 -16.02
CA SER A 154 -21.02 -8.71 -15.35
C SER A 154 -20.97 -8.68 -13.81
N SER A 155 -19.80 -8.50 -13.19
CA SER A 155 -19.69 -8.42 -11.73
C SER A 155 -20.33 -7.14 -11.18
N ALA A 156 -21.15 -7.27 -10.13
CA ALA A 156 -21.76 -6.14 -9.43
C ALA A 156 -20.77 -5.30 -8.61
N ILE A 157 -19.57 -5.83 -8.35
CA ILE A 157 -18.52 -5.16 -7.56
C ILE A 157 -17.20 -5.28 -8.30
N ASP A 158 -16.57 -4.14 -8.56
CA ASP A 158 -15.20 -4.02 -9.03
C ASP A 158 -14.31 -3.46 -7.92
N ASP A 159 -13.79 -4.36 -7.10
CA ASP A 159 -12.72 -4.10 -6.14
C ASP A 159 -11.41 -4.76 -6.60
N VAL A 160 -10.36 -4.64 -5.78
CA VAL A 160 -9.06 -5.28 -6.09
C VAL A 160 -9.20 -6.79 -6.19
N SER A 161 -9.97 -7.39 -5.29
CA SER A 161 -10.20 -8.83 -5.25
C SER A 161 -10.76 -9.32 -6.58
N HIS A 162 -11.86 -8.72 -7.02
CA HIS A 162 -12.49 -9.02 -8.29
C HIS A 162 -11.53 -8.80 -9.46
N THR A 163 -10.93 -7.61 -9.55
CA THR A 163 -10.01 -7.26 -10.65
C THR A 163 -8.87 -8.29 -10.78
N ILE A 164 -8.19 -8.61 -9.66
CA ILE A 164 -6.96 -9.40 -9.65
C ILE A 164 -7.18 -10.91 -9.59
N PHE A 165 -8.32 -11.40 -9.11
CA PHE A 165 -8.54 -12.85 -8.98
C PHE A 165 -9.70 -13.41 -9.81
N GLU A 166 -10.66 -12.60 -10.26
CA GLU A 166 -11.95 -13.13 -10.78
C GLU A 166 -12.37 -12.55 -12.15
N CYS A 167 -12.07 -11.28 -12.41
CA CYS A 167 -12.59 -10.54 -13.58
C CYS A 167 -12.20 -11.16 -14.93
N SER A 168 -13.18 -11.66 -15.68
CA SER A 168 -12.95 -12.39 -16.95
C SER A 168 -12.12 -11.60 -17.98
N ALA A 169 -12.22 -10.27 -18.00
CA ALA A 169 -11.46 -9.41 -18.90
C ALA A 169 -9.93 -9.50 -18.72
N TRP A 170 -9.47 -9.86 -17.52
CA TRP A 170 -8.05 -9.95 -17.19
C TRP A 170 -7.53 -11.39 -17.17
N GLU A 171 -8.36 -12.38 -17.50
CA GLU A 171 -8.00 -13.80 -17.45
C GLU A 171 -6.76 -14.15 -18.31
N PRO A 172 -6.59 -13.62 -19.54
CA PRO A 172 -5.39 -13.94 -20.33
C PRO A 172 -4.08 -13.53 -19.65
N GLY A 173 -4.06 -12.39 -18.93
CA GLY A 173 -2.91 -11.99 -18.12
C GLY A 173 -2.79 -12.82 -16.85
N ARG A 174 -3.92 -13.14 -16.21
CA ARG A 174 -3.98 -13.94 -14.99
C ARG A 174 -3.45 -15.36 -15.19
N LEU A 175 -3.73 -15.99 -16.33
CA LEU A 175 -3.22 -17.31 -16.68
C LEU A 175 -1.69 -17.36 -16.74
N LYS A 176 -1.06 -16.29 -17.26
CA LYS A 176 0.41 -16.17 -17.27
C LYS A 176 0.97 -16.11 -15.85
N ILE A 177 0.35 -15.30 -14.98
CA ILE A 177 0.77 -15.17 -13.58
C ILE A 177 0.53 -16.47 -12.81
N LYS A 178 -0.59 -17.16 -13.03
CA LYS A 178 -0.87 -18.49 -12.44
C LYS A 178 0.23 -19.51 -12.78
N GLY A 179 0.83 -19.45 -13.97
CA GLY A 179 1.92 -20.34 -14.36
C GLY A 179 3.28 -19.99 -13.73
N ILE A 180 3.46 -18.76 -13.26
CA ILE A 180 4.69 -18.30 -12.59
C ILE A 180 4.64 -18.58 -11.09
N PHE A 181 3.46 -18.47 -10.49
CA PHE A 181 3.27 -18.74 -9.07
C PHE A 181 3.49 -20.23 -8.76
N LYS A 182 4.31 -20.50 -7.74
CA LYS A 182 4.61 -21.86 -7.24
C LYS A 182 3.46 -22.46 -6.41
N VAL A 183 2.48 -21.65 -6.04
CA VAL A 183 1.31 -22.00 -5.24
C VAL A 183 0.05 -21.47 -5.92
N PRO A 184 -1.17 -21.94 -5.57
CA PRO A 184 -2.38 -21.41 -6.18
C PRO A 184 -2.48 -19.88 -6.07
N PHE A 185 -2.67 -19.21 -7.20
CA PHE A 185 -2.80 -17.75 -7.26
C PHE A 185 -4.12 -17.28 -6.63
N LYS A 186 -4.06 -17.03 -5.31
CA LYS A 186 -5.15 -16.58 -4.44
C LYS A 186 -4.68 -15.42 -3.56
N LYS A 187 -5.62 -14.73 -2.92
CA LYS A 187 -5.36 -13.54 -2.10
C LYS A 187 -4.36 -13.82 -0.98
N GLU A 188 -4.52 -14.96 -0.32
CA GLU A 188 -3.73 -15.39 0.84
C GLU A 188 -2.29 -15.73 0.45
N ASN A 189 -2.07 -16.14 -0.80
CA ASN A 189 -0.77 -16.54 -1.32
C ASN A 189 -0.04 -15.40 -2.06
N LEU A 190 -0.74 -14.31 -2.40
CA LEU A 190 -0.19 -13.25 -3.23
C LEU A 190 1.09 -12.64 -2.64
N VAL A 191 0.97 -12.03 -1.46
CA VAL A 191 2.10 -11.32 -0.82
C VAL A 191 3.19 -12.31 -0.38
N PRO A 192 2.88 -13.45 0.25
CA PRO A 192 3.90 -14.44 0.58
C PRO A 192 4.79 -14.81 -0.61
N SER A 193 4.20 -15.07 -1.79
CA SER A 193 4.95 -15.46 -2.98
C SER A 193 5.81 -14.34 -3.57
N ILE A 194 5.27 -13.11 -3.71
CA ILE A 194 6.07 -12.00 -4.28
C ILE A 194 7.21 -11.58 -3.35
N VAL A 195 7.04 -11.73 -2.03
CA VAL A 195 8.10 -11.38 -1.05
C VAL A 195 9.23 -12.40 -1.05
N GLU A 196 8.95 -13.67 -1.34
CA GLU A 196 9.96 -14.74 -1.38
C GLU A 196 10.79 -14.73 -2.67
N ASP A 197 10.25 -14.21 -3.77
CA ASP A 197 10.81 -14.40 -5.10
C ASP A 197 10.70 -13.12 -5.95
N GLU A 198 11.84 -12.60 -6.38
CA GLU A 198 11.94 -11.33 -7.13
C GLU A 198 11.32 -11.43 -8.52
N ASP A 199 11.46 -12.59 -9.19
CA ASP A 199 10.88 -12.80 -10.52
C ASP A 199 9.34 -12.81 -10.44
N ILE A 200 8.79 -13.42 -9.38
CA ILE A 200 7.34 -13.40 -9.11
C ILE A 200 6.88 -11.97 -8.81
N TRP A 201 7.66 -11.20 -8.03
CA TRP A 201 7.37 -9.79 -7.76
C TRP A 201 7.29 -8.97 -9.04
N GLU A 202 8.32 -9.00 -9.88
CA GLU A 202 8.40 -8.22 -11.11
C GLU A 202 7.30 -8.62 -12.10
N ALA A 203 7.05 -9.93 -12.26
CA ALA A 203 5.96 -10.42 -13.09
C ALA A 203 4.60 -9.92 -12.60
N PHE A 204 4.36 -9.96 -11.29
CA PHE A 204 3.12 -9.47 -10.70
C PHE A 204 2.95 -7.96 -10.89
N VAL A 205 4.00 -7.16 -10.64
CA VAL A 205 4.00 -5.71 -10.83
C VAL A 205 3.71 -5.34 -12.30
N ALA A 206 4.31 -6.05 -13.25
CA ALA A 206 4.05 -5.85 -14.68
C ALA A 206 2.58 -6.15 -15.04
N PHE A 207 2.02 -7.24 -14.50
CA PHE A 207 0.63 -7.63 -14.70
C PHE A 207 -0.36 -6.56 -14.17
N ILE A 208 -0.20 -6.13 -12.91
CA ILE A 208 -1.10 -5.13 -12.32
C ILE A 208 -0.94 -3.75 -12.97
N SER A 209 0.29 -3.39 -13.38
CA SER A 209 0.55 -2.13 -14.06
C SER A 209 -0.20 -2.05 -15.39
N LYS A 210 -0.25 -3.15 -16.15
CA LYS A 210 -1.00 -3.18 -17.41
C LYS A 210 -2.50 -3.00 -17.18
N ILE A 211 -3.07 -3.68 -16.18
CA ILE A 211 -4.49 -3.58 -15.82
C ILE A 211 -4.83 -2.16 -15.37
N LEU A 212 -4.10 -1.62 -14.40
CA LEU A 212 -4.42 -0.33 -13.80
C LEU A 212 -4.21 0.84 -14.77
N ARG A 213 -3.19 0.77 -15.64
CA ARG A 213 -3.04 1.72 -16.75
C ARG A 213 -4.26 1.72 -17.66
N GLN A 214 -4.74 0.55 -18.07
CA GLN A 214 -5.94 0.46 -18.90
C GLN A 214 -7.17 1.03 -18.18
N LYS A 215 -7.36 0.66 -16.90
CA LYS A 215 -8.47 1.18 -16.08
C LYS A 215 -8.44 2.70 -15.93
N GLU A 216 -7.28 3.29 -15.70
CA GLU A 216 -7.10 4.74 -15.61
C GLU A 216 -7.32 5.45 -16.94
N LEU A 217 -6.84 4.90 -18.06
CA LEU A 217 -7.09 5.45 -19.39
C LEU A 217 -8.58 5.47 -19.71
N ASP A 218 -9.27 4.38 -19.44
CA ASP A 218 -10.72 4.28 -19.65
C ASP A 218 -11.52 5.10 -18.64
N GLN A 219 -10.93 5.54 -17.53
CA GLN A 219 -11.56 6.50 -16.62
C GLN A 219 -11.46 7.93 -17.16
N ARG A 220 -10.29 8.31 -17.71
CA ARG A 220 -10.08 9.65 -18.29
C ARG A 220 -11.00 9.89 -19.49
N ARG A 221 -11.18 8.89 -20.36
CA ARG A 221 -12.09 8.96 -21.52
C ARG A 221 -13.56 9.19 -21.19
N VAL A 222 -13.98 8.89 -19.95
CA VAL A 222 -15.37 9.08 -19.49
C VAL A 222 -15.54 10.44 -18.81
N GLU A 223 -14.44 11.07 -18.41
CA GLU A 223 -14.41 12.38 -17.74
C GLU A 223 -14.18 13.55 -18.71
N GLU A 224 -13.78 13.26 -19.95
CA GLU A 224 -13.72 14.17 -21.11
C GLU A 224 -15.07 14.26 -21.83
#